data_AF-A0A938W8F4-F1
#
_entry.id   AF-A0A938W8F4-F1
#
_cell.length_a   1.000
_cell.length_b   1.000
_cell.length_c   1.000
_cell.angle_alpha   90.00
_cell.angle_beta   90.00
_cell.angle_gamma   90.00
#
_symmetry.space_group_name_H-M   'P 1'
#
loop_
_entity.id
_entity.type
_entity.pdbx_description
1 polymer ?
#
loop_
_entity_poly.entity_id
_entity_poly.type
_entity_poly.pdbx_seq_one_letter_code
_entity_poly.pdbx_strand_id
1 'polypeptide(L)'
;MIQLDFEGDYGRDYNARIRSLIPGYDAIQELGAAALAARRPQARRALVVGVGSGLELPGLLQALPEAQFTLVEPSAQMRGFCDGVVERSGATARVQWGPPQLPEAGPLADGPFEAVVCHNVLHVLNPAQQRPLLDQLAAQVAPGGALLLSSYSEPDPETMDPWLQLAAARFRSLGMEAATVEAVMTSRNTTVFSLDAQLLERRLLKAGLETPTQLMQAACFRLWISGRPGEGQPPAPPTSAAAAIEQLMAVVAQLRDPDGGCPWDLQQTHRSLAPYVLEEAHEVADAIRHGDDRHLAEELGDLLLQVVLHGQIASEQQRFNLRQIATGISAKLIRRHPHVFGGAEAAPSADAVNVSWEAIKAQERAERQSEGASTSPLSDQLAGKVRGQPALAGAMTISKKAAAAGFEWEAMAGVWQKVHEELDELKQAVASGDTAHAQEELGDVLFTLVNVARWCGIDPEAGLAGTNQRFLDRFSRVEAALGGNLQGRSIGELEQLWRQAKAQIRAATNGPSAQSSGS
;
A
#
# COMPACT_ATOMS: atom_id res chain seq x y z
N MET A 1 -17.74 -5.81 33.71
CA MET A 1 -17.44 -4.65 32.85
C MET A 1 -18.49 -3.60 33.17
N ILE A 2 -18.11 -2.42 33.67
CA ILE A 2 -19.07 -1.38 34.05
C ILE A 2 -19.46 -0.65 32.76
N GLN A 3 -20.66 -0.95 32.26
CA GLN A 3 -21.24 -0.28 31.10
C GLN A 3 -21.86 1.06 31.56
N LEU A 4 -21.87 2.07 30.69
CA LEU A 4 -22.51 3.35 31.00
C LEU A 4 -24.02 3.13 31.21
N ASP A 5 -24.54 3.58 32.35
CA ASP A 5 -25.94 3.42 32.71
C ASP A 5 -26.80 4.56 32.17
N PHE A 6 -27.30 4.39 30.95
CA PHE A 6 -28.17 5.37 30.30
C PHE A 6 -29.58 5.46 30.90
N GLU A 7 -30.00 4.49 31.72
CA GLU A 7 -31.26 4.54 32.50
C GLU A 7 -31.08 5.18 33.89
N GLY A 8 -29.84 5.31 34.35
CA GLY A 8 -29.48 5.86 35.65
C GLY A 8 -28.96 7.29 35.62
N ASP A 9 -28.03 7.59 36.54
CA ASP A 9 -27.47 8.93 36.75
C ASP A 9 -26.69 9.43 35.53
N TYR A 10 -25.99 8.53 34.82
CA TYR A 10 -25.24 8.93 33.63
C TYR A 10 -26.15 9.50 32.55
N GLY A 11 -27.32 8.90 32.30
CA GLY A 11 -28.30 9.44 31.36
C GLY A 11 -28.90 10.77 31.82
N ARG A 12 -29.21 10.93 33.12
CA ARG A 12 -29.74 12.19 33.68
C ARG A 12 -28.77 13.36 33.52
N ASP A 13 -27.48 13.13 33.74
CA ASP A 13 -26.45 14.17 33.65
C ASP A 13 -25.80 14.28 32.26
N TYR A 14 -26.23 13.46 31.29
CA TYR A 14 -25.57 13.33 29.98
C TYR A 14 -25.37 14.68 29.29
N ASN A 15 -26.45 15.47 29.15
CA ASN A 15 -26.43 16.75 28.45
C ASN A 15 -25.52 17.79 29.12
N ALA A 16 -25.37 17.73 30.44
CA ALA A 16 -24.51 18.64 31.21
C ALA A 16 -23.02 18.28 31.07
N ARG A 17 -22.70 17.01 30.84
CA ARG A 17 -21.33 16.50 30.86
C ARG A 17 -20.72 16.29 29.49
N ILE A 18 -21.53 15.95 28.47
CA ILE A 18 -21.01 15.45 27.19
C ILE A 18 -20.08 16.43 26.47
N ARG A 19 -20.34 17.75 26.54
CA ARG A 19 -19.47 18.80 25.97
C ARG A 19 -18.12 18.91 26.67
N SER A 20 -18.09 18.59 27.96
CA SER A 20 -16.85 18.51 28.72
C SER A 20 -16.08 17.23 28.41
N LEU A 21 -16.77 16.13 28.09
CA LEU A 21 -16.14 14.84 27.74
C LEU A 21 -15.63 14.79 26.29
N ILE A 22 -16.39 15.32 25.34
CA ILE A 22 -16.08 15.26 23.91
C ILE A 22 -15.58 16.64 23.43
N PRO A 23 -14.28 16.79 23.11
CA PRO A 23 -13.79 18.02 22.48
C PRO A 23 -14.43 18.22 21.10
N GLY A 24 -14.88 19.45 20.83
CA GLY A 24 -15.51 19.78 19.55
C GLY A 24 -16.89 19.16 19.34
N TYR A 25 -17.59 18.74 20.41
CA TYR A 25 -18.91 18.11 20.32
C TYR A 25 -19.90 18.86 19.42
N ASP A 26 -20.05 20.17 19.64
CA ASP A 26 -20.99 20.99 18.84
C ASP A 26 -20.50 21.13 17.37
N ALA A 27 -19.18 21.22 17.14
CA ALA A 27 -18.61 21.27 15.80
C ALA A 27 -18.78 19.94 15.02
N ILE A 28 -18.75 18.80 15.71
CA ILE A 28 -19.06 17.49 15.10
C ILE A 28 -20.49 17.49 14.56
N GLN A 29 -21.44 18.01 15.34
CA GLN A 29 -22.85 18.09 14.94
C GLN A 29 -23.06 19.09 13.79
N GLU A 30 -22.48 20.28 13.91
CA GLU A 30 -22.57 21.33 12.90
C GLU A 30 -21.99 20.88 11.55
N LEU A 31 -20.73 20.43 11.54
CA LEU A 31 -20.06 19.98 10.32
C LEU A 31 -20.69 18.71 9.76
N GLY A 32 -21.18 17.83 10.63
CA GLY A 32 -21.91 16.63 10.25
C GLY A 32 -23.19 16.95 9.47
N ALA A 33 -24.03 17.81 10.03
CA ALA A 33 -25.26 18.27 9.39
C ALA A 33 -24.97 18.99 8.05
N ALA A 34 -23.98 19.87 8.03
CA ALA A 34 -23.56 20.58 6.81
C ALA A 34 -23.05 19.61 5.72
N ALA A 35 -22.27 18.59 6.09
CA ALA A 35 -21.76 17.60 5.15
C ALA A 35 -22.89 16.75 4.54
N LEU A 36 -23.89 16.37 5.34
CA LEU A 36 -25.09 15.68 4.83
C LEU A 36 -25.91 16.57 3.90
N ALA A 37 -26.14 17.83 4.27
CA ALA A 37 -26.84 18.79 3.39
C ALA A 37 -26.10 18.98 2.06
N ALA A 38 -24.76 19.05 2.08
CA ALA A 38 -23.96 19.19 0.87
C ALA A 38 -24.02 17.93 -0.03
N ARG A 39 -24.02 16.74 0.57
CA ARG A 39 -23.95 15.47 -0.17
C ARG A 39 -25.33 14.95 -0.58
N ARG A 40 -26.36 15.19 0.23
CA ARG A 40 -27.74 14.68 0.08
C ARG A 40 -28.79 15.75 0.44
N PRO A 41 -28.81 16.91 -0.24
CA PRO A 41 -29.75 18.00 0.08
C PRO A 41 -31.22 17.61 -0.14
N GLN A 42 -31.48 16.58 -0.96
CA GLN A 42 -32.81 16.09 -1.32
C GLN A 42 -33.17 14.77 -0.63
N ALA A 43 -32.46 14.38 0.43
CA ALA A 43 -32.81 13.19 1.20
C ALA A 43 -34.26 13.29 1.72
N ARG A 44 -35.03 12.25 1.46
CA ARG A 44 -36.41 12.07 1.92
C ARG A 44 -36.50 11.14 3.12
N ARG A 45 -35.53 10.24 3.29
CA ARG A 45 -35.45 9.31 4.41
C ARG A 45 -34.09 9.40 5.08
N ALA A 46 -34.12 9.71 6.38
CA ALA A 46 -32.95 9.78 7.23
C ALA A 46 -33.10 8.81 8.40
N LEU A 47 -32.01 8.14 8.75
CA LEU A 47 -31.91 7.26 9.91
C LEU A 47 -30.89 7.84 10.89
N VAL A 48 -31.25 7.93 12.17
CA VAL A 48 -30.33 8.34 13.24
C VAL A 48 -30.22 7.22 14.27
N VAL A 49 -29.04 6.63 14.36
CA VAL A 49 -28.74 5.45 15.18
C VAL A 49 -27.98 5.87 16.43
N GLY A 50 -28.56 5.57 17.59
CA GLY A 50 -28.08 6.03 18.90
C GLY A 50 -28.27 7.53 19.06
N VAL A 51 -29.48 8.03 18.76
CA VAL A 51 -29.81 9.46 18.82
C VAL A 51 -29.66 10.05 20.24
N GLY A 52 -29.59 9.21 21.27
CA GLY A 52 -29.43 9.62 22.65
C GLY A 52 -30.54 10.57 23.08
N SER A 53 -30.17 11.73 23.62
CA SER A 53 -31.10 12.75 24.11
C SER A 53 -31.62 13.67 23.00
N GLY A 54 -31.27 13.41 21.73
CA GLY A 54 -31.74 14.19 20.58
C GLY A 54 -30.98 15.48 20.30
N LEU A 55 -29.83 15.74 20.94
CA LEU A 55 -29.09 17.01 20.80
C LEU A 55 -28.70 17.35 19.35
N GLU A 56 -28.47 16.35 18.50
CA GLU A 56 -28.12 16.53 17.09
C GLU A 56 -29.32 16.77 16.17
N LEU A 57 -30.55 16.44 16.61
CA LEU A 57 -31.74 16.49 15.76
C LEU A 57 -32.05 17.87 15.20
N PRO A 58 -31.98 18.99 15.97
CA PRO A 58 -32.31 20.30 15.42
C PRO A 58 -31.45 20.68 14.21
N GLY A 59 -30.14 20.40 14.27
CA GLY A 59 -29.22 20.65 13.16
C GLY A 59 -29.52 19.78 11.94
N LEU A 60 -29.80 18.48 12.16
CA LEU A 60 -30.14 17.54 11.09
C LEU A 60 -31.49 17.89 10.42
N LEU A 61 -32.50 18.27 11.20
CA LEU A 61 -33.83 18.66 10.71
C LEU A 61 -33.77 19.92 9.83
N GLN A 62 -32.86 20.83 10.14
CA GLN A 62 -32.58 22.02 9.34
C GLN A 62 -31.79 21.69 8.07
N ALA A 63 -30.78 20.82 8.18
CA ALA A 63 -29.94 20.39 7.07
C ALA A 63 -30.70 19.57 6.01
N LEU A 64 -31.68 18.78 6.44
CA LEU A 64 -32.49 17.91 5.59
C LEU A 64 -33.97 18.26 5.75
N PRO A 65 -34.46 19.37 5.18
CA PRO A 65 -35.80 19.90 5.45
C PRO A 65 -36.94 19.00 4.96
N GLU A 66 -36.69 18.17 3.94
CA GLU A 66 -37.69 17.28 3.34
C GLU A 66 -37.65 15.84 3.91
N ALA A 67 -36.68 15.54 4.78
CA ALA A 67 -36.50 14.19 5.28
C ALA A 67 -37.51 13.83 6.38
N GLN A 68 -38.00 12.59 6.30
CA GLN A 68 -38.59 11.84 7.41
C GLN A 68 -37.48 11.11 8.16
N PHE A 69 -37.47 11.24 9.48
CA PHE A 69 -36.44 10.73 10.36
C PHE A 69 -36.93 9.50 11.12
N THR A 70 -36.21 8.39 10.96
CA THR A 70 -36.36 7.20 11.80
C THR A 70 -35.27 7.21 12.87
N LEU A 71 -35.67 7.11 14.13
CA LEU A 71 -34.76 7.16 15.28
C LEU A 71 -34.59 5.79 15.92
N VAL A 72 -33.35 5.42 16.25
CA VAL A 72 -33.02 4.20 16.99
C VAL A 72 -32.28 4.60 18.27
N GLU A 73 -32.84 4.24 19.42
CA GLU A 73 -32.23 4.45 20.73
C GLU A 73 -32.69 3.34 21.68
N PRO A 74 -31.81 2.49 22.23
CA PRO A 74 -32.23 1.43 23.14
C PRO A 74 -32.73 1.94 24.50
N SER A 75 -32.26 3.09 24.98
CA SER A 75 -32.61 3.60 26.31
C SER A 75 -33.95 4.33 26.36
N ALA A 76 -34.86 3.87 27.23
CA ALA A 76 -36.15 4.50 27.45
C ALA A 76 -36.01 5.91 28.07
N GLN A 77 -35.10 6.08 29.03
CA GLN A 77 -34.79 7.40 29.59
C GLN A 77 -34.30 8.39 28.51
N MET A 78 -33.39 7.96 27.64
CA MET A 78 -32.86 8.82 26.56
C MET A 78 -33.94 9.16 25.53
N ARG A 79 -34.80 8.20 25.16
CA ARG A 79 -35.98 8.47 24.32
C ARG A 79 -36.86 9.56 24.90
N GLY A 80 -37.17 9.51 26.20
CA GLY A 80 -37.98 10.54 26.85
C GLY A 80 -37.37 11.94 26.78
N PHE A 81 -36.04 12.06 26.91
CA PHE A 81 -35.36 13.33 26.70
C PHE A 81 -35.42 13.80 25.23
N CYS A 82 -35.25 12.86 24.30
CA CYS A 82 -35.32 13.10 22.86
C CYS A 82 -36.71 13.56 22.43
N ASP A 83 -37.79 12.96 22.94
CA ASP A 83 -39.18 13.36 22.64
C ASP A 83 -39.40 14.85 22.97
N GLY A 84 -38.87 15.32 24.10
CA GLY A 84 -38.91 16.74 24.44
C GLY A 84 -38.14 17.64 23.46
N VAL A 85 -37.04 17.16 22.85
CA VAL A 85 -36.34 17.90 21.77
C VAL A 85 -37.17 17.91 20.49
N VAL A 86 -37.79 16.78 20.13
CA VAL A 86 -38.66 16.65 18.95
C VAL A 86 -39.84 17.62 19.04
N GLU A 87 -40.52 17.68 20.19
CA GLU A 87 -41.62 18.59 20.44
C GLU A 87 -41.19 20.07 20.33
N ARG A 88 -40.10 20.46 21.00
CA ARG A 88 -39.58 21.84 20.93
C ARG A 88 -39.12 22.24 19.53
N SER A 89 -38.69 21.27 18.73
CA SER A 89 -38.30 21.50 17.33
C SER A 89 -39.49 21.53 16.37
N GLY A 90 -40.72 21.26 16.84
CA GLY A 90 -41.92 21.19 16.00
C GLY A 90 -41.88 20.05 14.99
N ALA A 91 -41.11 18.99 15.28
CA ALA A 91 -40.76 17.95 14.30
C ALA A 91 -41.55 16.65 14.48
N THR A 92 -42.59 16.62 15.32
CA THR A 92 -43.35 15.41 15.65
C THR A 92 -43.93 14.70 14.41
N ALA A 93 -44.32 15.44 13.37
CA ALA A 93 -44.84 14.86 12.12
C ALA A 93 -43.75 14.36 11.15
N ARG A 94 -42.48 14.59 11.48
CA ARG A 94 -41.31 14.24 10.66
C ARG A 94 -40.41 13.19 11.30
N VAL A 95 -40.73 12.77 12.52
CA VAL A 95 -39.89 11.92 13.35
C VAL A 95 -40.71 10.72 13.79
N GLN A 96 -40.16 9.53 13.62
CA GLN A 96 -40.73 8.28 14.10
C GLN A 96 -39.68 7.43 14.82
N TRP A 97 -40.12 6.66 15.81
CA TRP A 97 -39.27 5.69 16.48
C TRP A 97 -39.22 4.38 15.67
N GLY A 98 -38.00 3.95 15.36
CA GLY A 98 -37.71 2.62 14.85
C GLY A 98 -37.59 1.58 15.99
N PRO A 99 -37.11 0.36 15.68
CA PRO A 99 -36.80 -0.62 16.71
C PRO A 99 -35.70 -0.13 17.67
N PRO A 100 -35.59 -0.71 18.88
CA PRO A 100 -34.55 -0.34 19.85
C PRO A 100 -33.12 -0.65 19.39
N GLN A 101 -32.95 -1.58 18.44
CA GLN A 101 -31.67 -1.88 17.80
C GLN A 101 -31.88 -2.11 16.31
N LEU A 102 -30.82 -1.98 15.52
CA LEU A 102 -30.83 -2.36 14.10
C LEU A 102 -30.96 -3.89 13.94
N PRO A 103 -31.56 -4.35 12.83
CA PRO A 103 -31.65 -5.77 12.52
C PRO A 103 -30.25 -6.35 12.28
N GLU A 104 -30.08 -7.66 12.51
CA GLU A 104 -28.82 -8.35 12.26
C GLU A 104 -28.40 -8.33 10.79
N ALA A 105 -29.37 -8.34 9.87
CA ALA A 105 -29.13 -8.33 8.44
C ALA A 105 -30.17 -7.48 7.70
N GLY A 106 -29.71 -6.79 6.66
CA GLY A 106 -30.54 -5.99 5.77
C GLY A 106 -30.97 -4.63 6.35
N PRO A 107 -31.62 -3.80 5.51
CA PRO A 107 -32.18 -2.53 5.96
C PRO A 107 -33.38 -2.73 6.88
N LEU A 108 -33.72 -1.70 7.66
CA LEU A 108 -35.04 -1.59 8.29
C LEU A 108 -36.15 -1.64 7.24
N ALA A 109 -37.37 -2.00 7.66
CA ALA A 109 -38.52 -2.16 6.76
C ALA A 109 -38.87 -0.87 5.99
N ASP A 110 -38.56 0.29 6.55
CA ASP A 110 -38.72 1.62 5.98
C ASP A 110 -37.46 2.14 5.27
N GLY A 111 -36.37 1.38 5.31
CA GLY A 111 -35.11 1.65 4.62
C GLY A 111 -35.05 1.08 3.18
N PRO A 112 -33.86 1.08 2.54
CA PRO A 112 -32.64 1.77 2.98
C PRO A 112 -32.79 3.31 2.89
N PHE A 113 -31.90 4.06 3.54
CA PHE A 113 -32.00 5.50 3.78
C PHE A 113 -30.97 6.29 2.96
N GLU A 114 -31.32 7.50 2.54
CA GLU A 114 -30.42 8.38 1.77
C GLU A 114 -29.40 9.07 2.69
N ALA A 115 -29.74 9.24 3.98
CA ALA A 115 -28.84 9.72 5.02
C ALA A 115 -28.91 8.80 6.24
N VAL A 116 -27.75 8.27 6.67
CA VAL A 116 -27.62 7.48 7.90
C VAL A 116 -26.64 8.19 8.82
N VAL A 117 -27.00 8.40 10.08
CA VAL A 117 -26.20 9.10 11.08
C VAL A 117 -25.94 8.20 12.28
N CYS A 118 -24.69 8.11 12.70
CA CYS A 118 -24.29 7.43 13.93
C CYS A 118 -23.21 8.24 14.65
N HIS A 119 -23.65 9.16 15.50
CA HIS A 119 -22.75 10.01 16.25
C HIS A 119 -22.47 9.44 17.63
N ASN A 120 -21.18 9.25 17.94
CA ASN A 120 -20.71 9.01 19.30
C ASN A 120 -21.29 7.74 19.95
N VAL A 121 -21.60 6.71 19.15
CA VAL A 121 -22.14 5.42 19.62
C VAL A 121 -21.08 4.33 19.69
N LEU A 122 -20.25 4.18 18.65
CA LEU A 122 -19.36 3.02 18.52
C LEU A 122 -18.35 2.88 19.67
N HIS A 123 -17.95 3.98 20.29
CA HIS A 123 -17.00 3.95 21.40
C HIS A 123 -17.60 3.53 22.74
N VAL A 124 -18.93 3.46 22.87
CA VAL A 124 -19.56 2.87 24.08
C VAL A 124 -19.79 1.36 23.93
N LEU A 125 -19.42 0.80 22.77
CA LEU A 125 -19.49 -0.62 22.46
C LEU A 125 -18.11 -1.24 22.50
N ASN A 126 -18.02 -2.48 22.99
CA ASN A 126 -16.76 -3.22 22.95
C ASN A 126 -16.39 -3.60 21.50
N PRO A 127 -15.12 -3.95 21.22
CA PRO A 127 -14.68 -4.25 19.85
C PRO A 127 -15.46 -5.37 19.14
N ALA A 128 -16.00 -6.34 19.87
CA ALA A 128 -16.81 -7.42 19.29
C ALA A 128 -18.21 -6.94 18.84
N GLN A 129 -18.71 -5.85 19.43
CA GLN A 129 -19.99 -5.23 19.09
C GLN A 129 -19.86 -4.12 18.04
N GLN A 130 -18.69 -3.48 17.93
CA GLN A 130 -18.44 -2.45 16.92
C GLN A 130 -18.55 -3.02 15.49
N ARG A 131 -17.99 -4.20 15.25
CA ARG A 131 -17.93 -4.81 13.91
C ARG A 131 -19.32 -5.12 13.31
N PRO A 132 -20.24 -5.77 14.04
CA PRO A 132 -21.60 -5.96 13.54
C PRO A 132 -22.33 -4.64 13.30
N LEU A 133 -22.18 -3.64 14.19
CA LEU A 133 -22.88 -2.37 14.03
C LEU A 133 -22.42 -1.62 12.76
N LEU A 134 -21.13 -1.66 12.43
CA LEU A 134 -20.64 -1.06 11.17
C LEU A 134 -21.29 -1.68 9.94
N ASP A 135 -21.42 -3.01 9.91
CA ASP A 135 -22.08 -3.71 8.80
C ASP A 135 -23.57 -3.37 8.74
N GLN A 136 -24.23 -3.34 9.90
CA GLN A 136 -25.63 -2.97 10.02
C GLN A 136 -25.88 -1.55 9.52
N LEU A 137 -25.05 -0.58 9.94
CA LEU A 137 -25.11 0.80 9.47
C LEU A 137 -24.94 0.89 7.96
N ALA A 138 -23.93 0.21 7.42
CA ALA A 138 -23.69 0.17 5.98
C ALA A 138 -24.88 -0.41 5.21
N ALA A 139 -25.52 -1.46 5.73
CA ALA A 139 -26.72 -2.07 5.14
C ALA A 139 -27.93 -1.12 5.12
N GLN A 140 -27.96 -0.09 5.98
CA GLN A 140 -29.00 0.93 5.97
C GLN A 140 -28.81 1.98 4.87
N VAL A 141 -27.62 2.10 4.27
CA VAL A 141 -27.33 3.16 3.29
C VAL A 141 -27.86 2.77 1.92
N ALA A 142 -28.78 3.57 1.37
CA ALA A 142 -29.33 3.35 0.03
C ALA A 142 -28.25 3.54 -1.05
N PRO A 143 -28.41 2.96 -2.26
CA PRO A 143 -27.58 3.31 -3.41
C PRO A 143 -27.63 4.83 -3.64
N GLY A 144 -26.46 5.46 -3.78
CA GLY A 144 -26.39 6.92 -3.78
C GLY A 144 -26.83 7.55 -2.45
N GLY A 145 -26.65 6.88 -1.32
CA GLY A 145 -26.84 7.42 0.03
C GLY A 145 -25.53 7.89 0.66
N ALA A 146 -25.59 8.32 1.93
CA ALA A 146 -24.42 8.65 2.74
C ALA A 146 -24.55 8.17 4.19
N LEU A 147 -23.44 7.71 4.76
CA LEU A 147 -23.25 7.40 6.16
C LEU A 147 -22.34 8.46 6.80
N LEU A 148 -22.86 9.13 7.83
CA LEU A 148 -22.13 10.04 8.69
C LEU A 148 -21.86 9.36 10.04
N LEU A 149 -20.62 9.35 10.48
CA LEU A 149 -20.20 8.62 11.67
C LEU A 149 -19.21 9.45 12.48
N SER A 150 -19.39 9.52 13.79
CA SER A 150 -18.35 10.04 14.70
C SER A 150 -18.07 9.09 15.83
N SER A 151 -16.81 9.00 16.25
CA SER A 151 -16.45 8.17 17.40
C SER A 151 -15.12 8.60 18.00
N TYR A 152 -14.88 8.15 19.23
CA TYR A 152 -13.55 8.09 19.80
C TYR A 152 -12.70 7.08 19.01
N SER A 153 -11.55 7.51 18.54
CA SER A 153 -10.62 6.77 17.71
C SER A 153 -9.19 7.22 18.01
N GLU A 154 -8.49 6.32 18.68
CA GLU A 154 -7.11 6.47 19.10
C GLU A 154 -6.14 6.48 17.89
N PRO A 155 -5.12 7.36 17.88
CA PRO A 155 -4.01 7.25 16.94
C PRO A 155 -3.15 6.01 17.22
N ASP A 156 -2.12 5.80 16.39
CA ASP A 156 -1.17 4.69 16.55
C ASP A 156 -0.62 4.64 17.99
N PRO A 157 -0.55 3.46 18.65
CA PRO A 157 -0.11 3.35 20.05
C PRO A 157 1.24 4.01 20.34
N GLU A 158 2.16 3.97 19.37
CA GLU A 158 3.49 4.61 19.45
C GLU A 158 3.42 6.14 19.58
N THR A 159 2.30 6.75 19.20
CA THR A 159 2.08 8.20 19.19
C THR A 159 1.05 8.65 20.22
N MET A 160 0.60 7.77 21.11
CA MET A 160 -0.55 7.98 22.00
C MET A 160 -0.30 8.99 23.13
N ASP A 161 0.89 8.98 23.72
CA ASP A 161 1.17 9.69 24.98
C ASP A 161 0.84 11.20 24.93
N PRO A 162 1.23 11.96 23.88
CA PRO A 162 0.88 13.38 23.77
C PRO A 162 -0.63 13.63 23.76
N TRP A 163 -1.42 12.72 23.18
CA TRP A 163 -2.88 12.86 23.13
C TRP A 163 -3.53 12.64 24.50
N LEU A 164 -3.02 11.68 25.27
CA LEU A 164 -3.49 11.45 26.64
C LEU A 164 -3.15 12.63 27.55
N GLN A 165 -1.96 13.20 27.40
CA GLN A 165 -1.55 14.41 28.12
C GLN A 165 -2.46 15.59 27.77
N LEU A 166 -2.74 15.81 26.48
CA LEU A 166 -3.68 16.84 26.01
C LEU A 166 -5.09 16.64 26.58
N ALA A 167 -5.61 15.41 26.57
CA ALA A 167 -6.93 15.09 27.11
C ALA A 167 -7.01 15.40 28.61
N ALA A 168 -6.03 14.93 29.39
CA ALA A 168 -5.96 15.20 30.83
C ALA A 168 -5.84 16.70 31.14
N ALA A 169 -4.99 17.43 30.39
CA ALA A 169 -4.85 18.87 30.54
C ALA A 169 -6.16 19.61 30.24
N ARG A 170 -6.89 19.21 29.19
CA ARG A 170 -8.20 19.77 28.86
C ARG A 170 -9.20 19.54 29.99
N PHE A 171 -9.31 18.33 30.53
CA PHE A 171 -10.25 18.06 31.62
C PHE A 171 -9.96 18.93 32.86
N ARG A 172 -8.69 19.09 33.24
CA ARG A 172 -8.30 20.00 34.33
C ARG A 172 -8.65 21.45 34.02
N SER A 173 -8.45 21.91 32.78
CA SER A 173 -8.81 23.29 32.36
C SER A 173 -10.30 23.58 32.42
N LEU A 174 -11.14 22.54 32.33
CA LEU A 174 -12.60 22.63 32.48
C LEU A 174 -13.05 22.52 33.94
N GLY A 175 -12.13 22.56 34.90
CA GLY A 175 -12.43 22.49 36.33
C GLY A 175 -12.75 21.08 36.85
N MET A 176 -12.37 20.03 36.11
CA MET A 176 -12.57 18.65 36.56
C MET A 176 -11.54 18.28 37.64
N GLU A 177 -12.03 17.75 38.77
CA GLU A 177 -11.20 17.29 39.89
C GLU A 177 -10.19 16.23 39.47
N ALA A 178 -8.99 16.24 40.06
CA ALA A 178 -7.88 15.37 39.66
C ALA A 178 -8.25 13.88 39.71
N ALA A 179 -8.98 13.45 40.75
CA ALA A 179 -9.46 12.07 40.89
C ALA A 179 -10.47 11.70 39.78
N THR A 180 -11.32 12.63 39.35
CA THR A 180 -12.26 12.41 38.24
C THR A 180 -11.53 12.33 36.90
N VAL A 181 -10.50 13.17 36.69
CA VAL A 181 -9.65 13.09 35.49
C VAL A 181 -8.98 11.72 35.42
N GLU A 182 -8.38 11.25 36.52
CA GLU A 182 -7.75 9.93 36.59
C GLU A 182 -8.74 8.80 36.29
N ALA A 183 -9.95 8.86 36.86
CA ALA A 183 -11.01 7.88 36.61
C ALA A 183 -11.44 7.86 35.12
N VAL A 184 -11.65 9.02 34.50
CA VAL A 184 -12.00 9.12 33.06
C VAL A 184 -10.88 8.56 32.20
N MET A 185 -9.62 8.93 32.47
CA MET A 185 -8.47 8.45 31.70
C MET A 185 -8.26 6.93 31.84
N THR A 186 -8.60 6.36 33.00
CA THR A 186 -8.51 4.92 33.29
C THR A 186 -9.68 4.12 32.71
N SER A 187 -10.82 4.76 32.43
CA SER A 187 -11.98 4.12 31.78
C SER A 187 -11.75 3.75 30.30
N ARG A 188 -10.64 4.21 29.73
CA ARG A 188 -10.21 3.88 28.36
C ARG A 188 -9.99 2.38 28.23
N ASN A 189 -10.52 1.79 27.17
CA ASN A 189 -10.51 0.35 26.89
C ASN A 189 -11.22 -0.54 27.94
N THR A 190 -12.00 0.05 28.84
CA THR A 190 -12.82 -0.68 29.82
C THR A 190 -14.30 -0.29 29.78
N THR A 191 -14.58 1.00 29.56
CA THR A 191 -15.94 1.56 29.40
C THR A 191 -16.06 2.38 28.11
N VAL A 192 -14.98 3.03 27.67
CA VAL A 192 -14.89 3.72 26.37
C VAL A 192 -13.84 3.03 25.53
N PHE A 193 -14.23 2.53 24.36
CA PHE A 193 -13.37 1.74 23.47
C PHE A 193 -13.01 2.55 22.23
N SER A 194 -11.75 2.52 21.84
CA SER A 194 -11.32 3.11 20.57
C SER A 194 -11.96 2.38 19.38
N LEU A 195 -12.48 3.14 18.42
CA LEU A 195 -12.76 2.64 17.08
C LEU A 195 -11.47 2.71 16.26
N ASP A 196 -10.99 1.55 15.79
CA ASP A 196 -9.90 1.48 14.83
C ASP A 196 -10.35 2.06 13.48
N ALA A 197 -9.69 3.14 13.03
CA ALA A 197 -10.02 3.81 11.79
C ALA A 197 -9.75 2.96 10.54
N GLN A 198 -8.74 2.08 10.57
CA GLN A 198 -8.46 1.15 9.47
C GLN A 198 -9.51 0.04 9.43
N LEU A 199 -9.97 -0.43 10.59
CA LEU A 199 -11.10 -1.35 10.67
C LEU A 199 -12.37 -0.71 10.10
N LEU A 200 -12.68 0.53 10.48
CA LEU A 200 -13.80 1.29 9.94
C LEU A 200 -13.73 1.32 8.40
N GLU A 201 -12.62 1.78 7.84
CA GLU A 201 -12.43 1.86 6.38
C GLU A 201 -12.61 0.51 5.69
N ARG A 202 -11.90 -0.53 6.14
CA ARG A 202 -12.01 -1.88 5.54
C ARG A 202 -13.45 -2.39 5.55
N ARG A 203 -14.18 -2.19 6.66
CA ARG A 203 -15.56 -2.68 6.80
C ARG A 203 -16.54 -1.92 5.92
N LEU A 204 -16.42 -0.60 5.82
CA LEU A 204 -17.26 0.18 4.92
C LEU A 204 -17.01 -0.18 3.46
N LEU A 205 -15.74 -0.33 3.05
CA LEU A 205 -15.38 -0.78 1.70
C LEU A 205 -15.95 -2.18 1.40
N LYS A 206 -15.80 -3.13 2.32
CA LYS A 206 -16.37 -4.48 2.22
C LYS A 206 -17.90 -4.46 2.07
N ALA A 207 -18.56 -3.52 2.73
CA ALA A 207 -20.01 -3.33 2.63
C ALA A 207 -20.46 -2.53 1.39
N GLY A 208 -19.53 -2.21 0.48
CA GLY A 208 -19.80 -1.51 -0.77
C GLY A 208 -20.00 0.00 -0.61
N LEU A 209 -19.45 0.59 0.44
CA LEU A 209 -19.33 2.04 0.60
C LEU A 209 -17.98 2.53 0.07
N GLU A 210 -17.87 3.82 -0.15
CA GLU A 210 -16.64 4.52 -0.54
C GLU A 210 -15.69 4.65 0.66
N THR A 211 -14.40 4.91 0.39
CA THR A 211 -13.43 5.25 1.44
C THR A 211 -13.96 6.40 2.30
N PRO A 212 -14.08 6.23 3.63
CA PRO A 212 -14.61 7.27 4.50
C PRO A 212 -13.70 8.49 4.51
N THR A 213 -14.25 9.64 4.14
CA THR A 213 -13.57 10.92 4.23
C THR A 213 -13.62 11.44 5.66
N GLN A 214 -12.46 11.65 6.29
CA GLN A 214 -12.40 12.30 7.60
C GLN A 214 -12.65 13.81 7.45
N LEU A 215 -13.77 14.29 7.99
CA LEU A 215 -14.18 15.70 7.92
C LEU A 215 -13.58 16.54 9.05
N MET A 216 -13.38 15.94 10.21
CA MET A 216 -12.89 16.63 11.41
C MET A 216 -12.15 15.67 12.34
N GLN A 217 -11.14 16.18 13.02
CA GLN A 217 -10.54 15.55 14.19
C GLN A 217 -10.36 16.59 15.31
N ALA A 218 -10.83 16.25 16.51
CA ALA A 218 -10.57 17.00 17.73
C ALA A 218 -10.03 16.04 18.80
N ALA A 219 -8.74 16.16 19.11
CA ALA A 219 -8.03 15.16 19.90
C ALA A 219 -8.21 13.74 19.30
N CYS A 220 -8.70 12.79 20.10
CA CYS A 220 -9.02 11.43 19.68
C CYS A 220 -10.48 11.26 19.23
N PHE A 221 -11.23 12.33 18.96
CA PHE A 221 -12.57 12.22 18.37
C PHE A 221 -12.51 12.62 16.90
N ARG A 222 -13.18 11.83 16.07
CA ARG A 222 -13.16 11.99 14.62
C ARG A 222 -14.57 11.94 14.06
N LEU A 223 -14.77 12.65 12.95
CA LEU A 223 -15.98 12.66 12.16
C LEU A 223 -15.64 12.18 10.75
N TRP A 224 -16.37 11.20 10.26
CA TRP A 224 -16.25 10.66 8.90
C TRP A 224 -17.57 10.75 8.15
N ILE A 225 -17.48 10.86 6.83
CA ILE A 225 -18.57 10.64 5.91
C ILE A 225 -18.15 9.64 4.84
N SER A 226 -19.03 8.71 4.51
CA SER A 226 -18.83 7.77 3.41
C SER A 226 -20.10 7.67 2.56
N GLY A 227 -19.96 7.55 1.24
CA GLY A 227 -21.09 7.37 0.33
C GLY A 227 -21.26 5.91 -0.07
N ARG A 228 -22.48 5.53 -0.47
CA ARG A 228 -22.66 4.33 -1.29
C ARG A 228 -22.74 4.78 -2.75
N PRO A 229 -21.96 4.19 -3.68
CA PRO A 229 -22.09 4.49 -5.10
C PRO A 229 -23.54 4.29 -5.59
N GLY A 230 -23.92 5.00 -6.65
CA GLY A 230 -25.18 4.71 -7.34
C GLY A 230 -25.17 3.29 -7.91
N GLU A 231 -26.35 2.70 -8.16
CA GLU A 231 -26.41 1.38 -8.81
C GLU A 231 -25.60 1.38 -10.11
N GLY A 232 -24.61 0.47 -10.18
CA GLY A 232 -23.74 0.31 -11.35
C GLY A 232 -22.61 1.35 -11.50
N GLN A 233 -22.40 2.27 -10.54
CA GLN A 233 -21.27 3.20 -10.57
C GLN A 233 -20.05 2.63 -9.81
N PRO A 234 -18.84 2.64 -10.42
CA PRO A 234 -17.61 2.36 -9.69
C PRO A 234 -17.34 3.45 -8.63
N PRO A 235 -16.57 3.15 -7.58
CA PRO A 235 -16.13 4.16 -6.63
C PRO A 235 -15.38 5.30 -7.35
N ALA A 236 -15.55 6.53 -6.87
CA ALA A 236 -14.86 7.69 -7.44
C ALA A 236 -13.33 7.48 -7.40
N PRO A 237 -12.59 7.90 -8.45
CA PRO A 237 -11.15 7.74 -8.48
C PRO A 237 -10.47 8.57 -7.39
N PRO A 238 -9.35 8.08 -6.82
CA PRO A 238 -8.61 8.80 -5.80
C PRO A 238 -8.02 10.09 -6.38
N THR A 239 -8.04 11.16 -5.58
CA THR A 239 -7.64 12.52 -6.02
C THR A 239 -6.16 12.83 -5.78
N SER A 240 -5.42 11.94 -5.13
CA SER A 240 -3.98 12.07 -4.88
C SER A 240 -3.27 10.71 -4.97
N ALA A 241 -1.96 10.72 -5.20
CA ALA A 241 -1.14 9.51 -5.20
C ALA A 241 -1.17 8.78 -3.85
N ALA A 242 -1.20 9.52 -2.74
CA ALA A 242 -1.32 8.94 -1.40
C ALA A 242 -2.66 8.18 -1.25
N ALA A 243 -3.77 8.80 -1.65
CA ALA A 243 -5.08 8.16 -1.62
C ALA A 243 -5.17 6.93 -2.55
N ALA A 244 -4.48 6.97 -3.71
CA ALA A 244 -4.42 5.83 -4.61
C ALA A 244 -3.66 4.64 -4.01
N ILE A 245 -2.54 4.90 -3.31
CA ILE A 245 -1.78 3.86 -2.60
C ILE A 245 -2.59 3.31 -1.42
N GLU A 246 -3.26 4.17 -0.65
CA GLU A 246 -4.15 3.75 0.44
C GLU A 246 -5.28 2.85 -0.07
N GLN A 247 -5.89 3.21 -1.21
CA GLN A 247 -6.88 2.37 -1.88
C GLN A 247 -6.30 1.01 -2.31
N LEU A 248 -5.10 0.98 -2.89
CA LEU A 248 -4.43 -0.28 -3.25
C LEU A 248 -4.16 -1.14 -2.01
N MET A 249 -3.70 -0.54 -0.90
CA MET A 249 -3.53 -1.24 0.37
C MET A 249 -4.85 -1.84 0.88
N ALA A 250 -5.95 -1.08 0.80
CA ALA A 250 -7.26 -1.56 1.22
C ALA A 250 -7.77 -2.71 0.35
N VAL A 251 -7.57 -2.63 -0.98
CA VAL A 251 -7.89 -3.72 -1.91
C VAL A 251 -7.11 -4.99 -1.57
N VAL A 252 -5.78 -4.89 -1.41
CA VAL A 252 -4.93 -6.04 -1.06
C VAL A 252 -5.30 -6.62 0.31
N ALA A 253 -5.60 -5.78 1.30
CA ALA A 253 -6.07 -6.22 2.61
C ALA A 253 -7.43 -6.95 2.52
N GLN A 254 -8.34 -6.50 1.66
CA GLN A 254 -9.63 -7.16 1.43
C GLN A 254 -9.47 -8.50 0.69
N LEU A 255 -8.59 -8.57 -0.32
CA LEU A 255 -8.27 -9.82 -1.01
C LEU A 255 -7.69 -10.86 -0.04
N ARG A 256 -6.99 -10.41 1.00
CA ARG A 256 -6.40 -11.26 2.04
C ARG A 256 -7.21 -11.31 3.34
N ASP A 257 -8.47 -10.86 3.34
CA ASP A 257 -9.34 -10.94 4.51
C ASP A 257 -9.70 -12.43 4.78
N PRO A 258 -9.43 -12.99 5.98
CA PRO A 258 -9.84 -14.35 6.33
C PRO A 258 -11.35 -14.57 6.21
N ASP A 259 -12.15 -13.50 6.37
CA ASP A 259 -13.60 -13.53 6.31
C ASP A 259 -14.10 -13.20 4.89
N GLY A 260 -13.79 -14.04 3.90
CA GLY A 260 -14.33 -13.92 2.54
C GLY A 260 -13.44 -13.20 1.52
N GLY A 261 -12.14 -13.11 1.79
CA GLY A 261 -11.12 -12.75 0.80
C GLY A 261 -10.92 -13.83 -0.26
N CYS A 262 -10.02 -13.57 -1.20
CA CYS A 262 -9.64 -14.47 -2.28
C CYS A 262 -8.78 -15.64 -1.73
N PRO A 263 -9.14 -16.91 -1.97
CA PRO A 263 -8.36 -18.05 -1.51
C PRO A 263 -6.94 -18.08 -2.06
N TRP A 264 -6.74 -17.63 -3.30
CA TRP A 264 -5.41 -17.59 -3.91
C TRP A 264 -4.52 -16.55 -3.25
N ASP A 265 -5.05 -15.36 -2.93
CA ASP A 265 -4.29 -14.33 -2.24
C ASP A 265 -3.96 -14.79 -0.82
N LEU A 266 -4.94 -15.28 -0.06
CA LEU A 266 -4.78 -15.76 1.31
C LEU A 266 -3.64 -16.78 1.48
N GLN A 267 -3.50 -17.74 0.56
CA GLN A 267 -2.45 -18.77 0.64
C GLN A 267 -1.02 -18.26 0.31
N GLN A 268 -0.88 -17.04 -0.23
CA GLN A 268 0.44 -16.52 -0.59
C GLN A 268 1.34 -16.24 0.61
N THR A 269 2.63 -16.47 0.41
CA THR A 269 3.72 -16.22 1.36
C THR A 269 4.83 -15.44 0.66
N HIS A 270 5.75 -14.85 1.41
CA HIS A 270 6.93 -14.21 0.80
C HIS A 270 7.71 -15.12 -0.15
N ARG A 271 7.73 -16.43 0.12
CA ARG A 271 8.45 -17.41 -0.72
C ARG A 271 7.68 -17.72 -2.00
N SER A 272 6.35 -17.85 -1.94
CA SER A 272 5.55 -18.12 -3.14
C SER A 272 5.45 -16.91 -4.07
N LEU A 273 5.59 -15.69 -3.53
CA LEU A 273 5.58 -14.44 -4.30
C LEU A 273 6.93 -14.06 -4.93
N ALA A 274 8.05 -14.65 -4.46
CA ALA A 274 9.38 -14.31 -4.95
C ALA A 274 9.58 -14.47 -6.48
N PRO A 275 9.03 -15.49 -7.16
CA PRO A 275 9.13 -15.59 -8.62
C PRO A 275 8.46 -14.42 -9.33
N TYR A 276 7.28 -13.98 -8.87
CA TYR A 276 6.53 -12.87 -9.47
C TYR A 276 7.30 -11.55 -9.33
N VAL A 277 7.95 -11.30 -8.18
CA VAL A 277 8.83 -10.12 -8.03
C VAL A 277 9.94 -10.07 -9.09
N LEU A 278 10.51 -11.22 -9.44
CA LEU A 278 11.56 -11.29 -10.46
C LEU A 278 10.99 -11.12 -11.86
N GLU A 279 9.81 -11.68 -12.12
CA GLU A 279 9.08 -11.53 -13.38
C GLU A 279 8.75 -10.06 -13.64
N GLU A 280 8.05 -9.37 -12.73
CA GLU A 280 7.67 -7.96 -12.92
C GLU A 280 8.91 -7.05 -13.04
N ALA A 281 10.00 -7.38 -12.32
CA ALA A 281 11.24 -6.63 -12.44
C ALA A 281 11.90 -6.77 -13.83
N HIS A 282 11.78 -7.95 -14.45
CA HIS A 282 12.26 -8.17 -15.83
C HIS A 282 11.35 -7.51 -16.86
N GLU A 283 10.04 -7.52 -16.67
CA GLU A 283 9.07 -6.85 -17.55
C GLU A 283 9.25 -5.32 -17.50
N VAL A 284 9.42 -4.74 -16.31
CA VAL A 284 9.82 -3.32 -16.18
C VAL A 284 11.11 -3.03 -16.97
N ALA A 285 12.12 -3.90 -16.85
CA ALA A 285 13.37 -3.73 -17.58
C ALA A 285 13.19 -3.90 -19.10
N ASP A 286 12.23 -4.69 -19.55
CA ASP A 286 11.88 -4.85 -20.96
C ASP A 286 11.15 -3.63 -21.52
N ALA A 287 10.14 -3.12 -20.80
CA ALA A 287 9.42 -1.92 -21.16
C ALA A 287 10.37 -0.71 -21.29
N ILE A 288 11.33 -0.55 -20.37
CA ILE A 288 12.38 0.49 -20.46
C ILE A 288 13.23 0.33 -21.72
N ARG A 289 13.61 -0.90 -22.08
CA ARG A 289 14.44 -1.18 -23.27
C ARG A 289 13.73 -0.82 -24.57
N HIS A 290 12.42 -0.99 -24.61
CA HIS A 290 11.60 -0.73 -25.79
C HIS A 290 10.99 0.68 -25.84
N GLY A 291 11.07 1.45 -24.74
CA GLY A 291 10.56 2.82 -24.68
C GLY A 291 9.04 2.90 -24.75
N ASP A 292 8.33 1.87 -24.26
CA ASP A 292 6.87 1.85 -24.17
C ASP A 292 6.44 2.38 -22.79
N ASP A 293 6.13 3.67 -22.72
CA ASP A 293 5.71 4.32 -21.47
C ASP A 293 4.43 3.74 -20.87
N ARG A 294 3.52 3.21 -21.72
CA ARG A 294 2.25 2.63 -21.25
C ARG A 294 2.51 1.28 -20.60
N HIS A 295 3.28 0.43 -21.27
CA HIS A 295 3.70 -0.85 -20.73
C HIS A 295 4.55 -0.65 -19.47
N LEU A 296 5.47 0.32 -19.47
CA LEU A 296 6.25 0.66 -18.29
C LEU A 296 5.37 1.03 -17.09
N ALA A 297 4.31 1.83 -17.30
CA ALA A 297 3.40 2.20 -16.22
C ALA A 297 2.61 1.00 -15.66
N GLU A 298 2.24 0.05 -16.53
CA GLU A 298 1.56 -1.20 -16.17
C GLU A 298 2.47 -2.07 -15.30
N GLU A 299 3.67 -2.37 -15.77
CA GLU A 299 4.64 -3.24 -15.06
C GLU A 299 5.15 -2.62 -13.75
N LEU A 300 5.30 -1.28 -13.69
CA LEU A 300 5.59 -0.59 -12.43
C LEU A 300 4.43 -0.71 -11.42
N GLY A 301 3.20 -0.79 -11.91
CA GLY A 301 2.01 -1.08 -11.12
C GLY A 301 2.04 -2.48 -10.53
N ASP A 302 2.40 -3.47 -11.34
CA ASP A 302 2.49 -4.88 -10.90
C ASP A 302 3.65 -5.09 -9.91
N LEU A 303 4.80 -4.46 -10.16
CA LEU A 303 5.89 -4.45 -9.20
C LEU A 303 5.51 -3.74 -7.89
N LEU A 304 4.73 -2.66 -7.94
CA LEU A 304 4.18 -1.99 -6.75
C LEU A 304 3.21 -2.91 -5.99
N LEU A 305 2.34 -3.65 -6.70
CA LEU A 305 1.45 -4.65 -6.10
C LEU A 305 2.26 -5.67 -5.28
N GLN A 306 3.39 -6.16 -5.80
CA GLN A 306 4.24 -7.08 -5.05
C GLN A 306 4.75 -6.44 -3.74
N VAL A 307 5.19 -5.18 -3.76
CA VAL A 307 5.62 -4.48 -2.54
C VAL A 307 4.49 -4.36 -1.51
N VAL A 308 3.27 -4.05 -1.96
CA VAL A 308 2.08 -3.94 -1.10
C VAL A 308 1.69 -5.30 -0.52
N LEU A 309 1.69 -6.38 -1.33
CA LEU A 309 1.40 -7.75 -0.88
C LEU A 309 2.39 -8.21 0.20
N HIS A 310 3.69 -8.00 -0.02
CA HIS A 310 4.70 -8.31 0.99
C HIS A 310 4.52 -7.48 2.27
N GLY A 311 4.18 -6.19 2.14
CA GLY A 311 3.85 -5.33 3.28
C GLY A 311 2.63 -5.82 4.07
N GLN A 312 1.59 -6.27 3.37
CA GLN A 312 0.36 -6.81 3.97
C GLN A 312 0.62 -8.14 4.69
N ILE A 313 1.31 -9.11 4.06
CA ILE A 313 1.69 -10.40 4.67
C ILE A 313 2.54 -10.19 5.93
N ALA A 314 3.49 -9.26 5.89
CA ALA A 314 4.33 -8.96 7.05
C ALA A 314 3.54 -8.28 8.18
N SER A 315 2.54 -7.46 7.82
CA SER A 315 1.68 -6.78 8.78
C SER A 315 0.76 -7.76 9.49
N GLU A 316 0.20 -8.74 8.77
CA GLU A 316 -0.58 -9.85 9.33
C GLU A 316 0.22 -10.65 10.37
N GLN A 317 1.54 -10.74 10.18
CA GLN A 317 2.47 -11.43 11.08
C GLN A 317 3.08 -10.50 12.16
N GLN A 318 2.62 -9.25 12.27
CA GLN A 318 3.16 -8.25 13.20
C GLN A 318 4.69 -8.03 13.08
N ARG A 319 5.24 -8.16 11.87
CA ARG A 319 6.68 -8.02 11.61
C ARG A 319 7.04 -6.63 11.12
N PHE A 320 6.50 -6.25 9.97
CA PHE A 320 6.62 -4.92 9.41
C PHE A 320 5.45 -4.61 8.48
N ASN A 321 5.31 -3.36 8.04
CA ASN A 321 4.26 -2.94 7.10
C ASN A 321 4.79 -1.95 6.05
N LEU A 322 3.91 -1.54 5.11
CA LEU A 322 4.28 -0.61 4.05
C LEU A 322 4.76 0.75 4.57
N ARG A 323 4.20 1.24 5.70
CA ARG A 323 4.64 2.47 6.36
C ARG A 323 6.11 2.36 6.76
N GLN A 324 6.50 1.26 7.40
CA GLN A 324 7.90 1.04 7.81
C GLN A 324 8.83 0.88 6.61
N ILE A 325 8.39 0.25 5.53
CA ILE A 325 9.15 0.18 4.26
C ILE A 325 9.42 1.60 3.72
N ALA A 326 8.36 2.40 3.55
CA ALA A 326 8.43 3.76 3.02
C ALA A 326 9.25 4.70 3.91
N THR A 327 9.06 4.64 5.23
CA THR A 327 9.84 5.40 6.20
C THR A 327 11.31 5.00 6.16
N GLY A 328 11.61 3.70 6.09
CA GLY A 328 12.97 3.18 6.05
C GLY A 328 13.74 3.65 4.82
N ILE A 329 13.13 3.57 3.63
CA ILE A 329 13.76 4.05 2.40
C ILE A 329 13.87 5.58 2.37
N SER A 330 12.87 6.31 2.86
CA SER A 330 12.88 7.78 2.91
C SER A 330 13.97 8.29 3.85
N ALA A 331 14.04 7.78 5.07
CA ALA A 331 15.08 8.17 6.04
C ALA A 331 16.49 7.85 5.51
N LYS A 332 16.66 6.71 4.82
CA LYS A 332 17.92 6.34 4.17
C LYS A 332 18.28 7.31 3.04
N LEU A 333 17.31 7.71 2.21
CA LEU A 333 17.55 8.67 1.12
C LEU A 333 17.87 10.06 1.67
N ILE A 334 17.14 10.55 2.68
CA ILE A 334 17.38 11.83 3.36
C ILE A 334 18.82 11.86 3.91
N ARG A 335 19.20 10.85 4.69
CA ARG A 335 20.54 10.73 5.28
C ARG A 335 21.65 10.72 4.23
N ARG A 336 21.40 10.08 3.09
CA ARG A 336 22.39 9.92 2.01
C ARG A 336 22.46 11.11 1.05
N HIS A 337 21.59 12.11 1.21
CA HIS A 337 21.59 13.35 0.43
C HIS A 337 21.68 14.58 1.34
N PRO A 338 22.76 14.73 2.13
CA PRO A 338 22.92 15.88 3.03
C PRO A 338 23.01 17.22 2.28
N HIS A 339 23.45 17.22 1.02
CA HIS A 339 23.44 18.39 0.14
C HIS A 339 22.03 18.83 -0.29
N VAL A 340 21.00 17.97 -0.12
CA VAL A 340 19.60 18.31 -0.37
C VAL A 340 18.86 18.60 0.95
N PHE A 341 19.06 17.76 1.98
CA PHE A 341 18.24 17.79 3.20
C PHE A 341 18.97 18.24 4.47
N GLY A 342 20.30 18.32 4.46
CA GLY A 342 21.15 18.54 5.64
C GLY A 342 21.80 19.91 5.72
N GLY A 343 21.47 20.84 4.80
CA GLY A 343 22.07 22.17 4.75
C GLY A 343 23.55 22.21 4.37
N ALA A 344 24.11 21.08 3.89
CA ALA A 344 25.44 21.05 3.29
C ALA A 344 25.41 21.80 1.94
N GLU A 345 26.57 22.33 1.52
CA GLU A 345 26.67 22.95 0.20
C GLU A 345 26.20 22.00 -0.91
N ALA A 346 25.56 22.57 -1.93
CA ALA A 346 25.13 21.82 -3.10
C ALA A 346 26.32 21.08 -3.70
N ALA A 347 26.15 19.80 -4.01
CA ALA A 347 27.22 19.01 -4.59
C ALA A 347 27.58 19.58 -5.98
N PRO A 348 28.87 19.81 -6.26
CA PRO A 348 29.30 20.49 -7.49
C PRO A 348 29.17 19.62 -8.75
N SER A 349 28.98 18.31 -8.60
CA SER A 349 28.82 17.36 -9.72
C SER A 349 28.21 16.03 -9.26
N ALA A 350 27.73 15.22 -10.21
CA ALA A 350 27.27 13.85 -9.96
C ALA A 350 28.37 12.96 -9.37
N ASP A 351 29.63 13.15 -9.78
CA ASP A 351 30.77 12.40 -9.23
C ASP A 351 31.01 12.72 -7.75
N ALA A 352 30.88 13.99 -7.37
CA ALA A 352 30.98 14.41 -5.97
C ALA A 352 29.86 13.77 -5.11
N VAL A 353 28.64 13.66 -5.66
CA VAL A 353 27.53 12.94 -5.01
C VAL A 353 27.89 11.47 -4.83
N ASN A 354 28.41 10.79 -5.85
CA ASN A 354 28.77 9.37 -5.80
C ASN A 354 29.84 9.08 -4.73
N VAL A 355 30.87 9.94 -4.64
CA VAL A 355 31.92 9.83 -3.61
C VAL A 355 31.33 9.97 -2.21
N SER A 356 30.50 10.98 -1.98
CA SER A 356 29.79 11.17 -0.71
C SER A 356 28.92 9.97 -0.36
N TRP A 357 28.23 9.40 -1.35
CA TRP A 357 27.36 8.24 -1.19
C TRP A 357 28.13 6.99 -0.76
N GLU A 358 29.28 6.71 -1.38
CA GLU A 358 30.13 5.57 -1.00
C GLU A 358 30.76 5.76 0.39
N ALA A 359 31.12 7.00 0.78
CA ALA A 359 31.60 7.33 2.13
C ALA A 359 30.52 7.07 3.19
N ILE A 360 29.30 7.58 2.99
CA ILE A 360 28.18 7.36 3.91
C ILE A 360 27.83 5.86 4.01
N LYS A 361 27.83 5.14 2.88
CA LYS A 361 27.66 3.67 2.90
C LYS A 361 28.76 2.96 3.68
N ALA A 362 30.01 3.44 3.63
CA ALA A 362 31.10 2.86 4.40
C ALA A 362 30.93 3.06 5.90
N GLN A 363 30.51 4.26 6.32
CA GLN A 363 30.22 4.57 7.71
C GLN A 363 29.04 3.72 8.25
N GLU A 364 27.92 3.65 7.52
CA GLU A 364 26.76 2.82 7.88
C GLU A 364 27.13 1.33 8.04
N ARG A 365 28.15 0.85 7.32
CA ARG A 365 28.65 -0.53 7.44
C ARG A 365 29.50 -0.70 8.69
N ALA A 366 30.40 0.24 8.97
CA ALA A 366 31.23 0.21 10.18
C ALA A 366 30.36 0.17 11.46
N GLU A 367 29.25 0.92 11.47
CA GLU A 367 28.27 0.93 12.56
C GLU A 367 27.51 -0.40 12.72
N ARG A 368 27.33 -1.18 11.64
CA ARG A 368 26.68 -2.51 11.68
C ARG A 368 27.64 -3.66 11.99
N GLN A 369 28.93 -3.50 11.72
CA GLN A 369 29.95 -4.55 11.89
C GLN A 369 30.51 -4.64 13.33
N SER A 370 29.97 -3.86 14.28
CA SER A 370 30.34 -3.94 15.70
C SER A 370 29.92 -5.26 16.39
N GLU A 371 29.29 -6.20 15.69
CA GLU A 371 28.87 -7.52 16.20
C GLU A 371 29.81 -8.69 15.86
N GLY A 372 30.98 -8.44 15.26
CA GLY A 372 32.02 -9.46 15.06
C GLY A 372 32.81 -9.26 13.77
N ALA A 373 34.13 -9.14 13.88
CA ALA A 373 35.00 -8.94 12.73
C ALA A 373 35.17 -10.24 11.94
N SER A 374 34.69 -10.26 10.68
CA SER A 374 34.98 -11.34 9.74
C SER A 374 36.46 -11.35 9.34
N THR A 375 37.04 -12.55 9.21
CA THR A 375 38.38 -12.76 8.67
C THR A 375 38.44 -12.63 7.13
N SER A 376 37.29 -12.51 6.46
CA SER A 376 37.15 -12.41 5.00
C SER A 376 36.10 -11.35 4.59
N PRO A 377 36.31 -10.07 4.95
CA PRO A 377 35.27 -9.04 4.88
C PRO A 377 34.79 -8.72 3.45
N LEU A 378 35.68 -8.76 2.45
CA LEU A 378 35.32 -8.47 1.07
C LEU A 378 34.51 -9.60 0.43
N SER A 379 34.90 -10.87 0.64
CA SER A 379 34.16 -12.02 0.12
C SER A 379 32.79 -12.14 0.77
N ASP A 380 32.67 -11.89 2.08
CA ASP A 380 31.39 -11.93 2.79
C ASP A 380 30.45 -10.82 2.29
N GLN A 381 31.01 -9.63 2.05
CA GLN A 381 30.29 -8.53 1.43
C GLN A 381 29.82 -8.88 0.01
N LEU A 382 30.70 -9.48 -0.79
CA LEU A 382 30.38 -9.90 -2.15
C LEU A 382 29.30 -10.97 -2.15
N ALA A 383 29.44 -12.01 -1.31
CA ALA A 383 28.48 -13.08 -1.15
C ALA A 383 27.10 -12.57 -0.76
N GLY A 384 27.01 -11.55 0.10
CA GLY A 384 25.74 -10.89 0.42
C GLY A 384 25.19 -10.05 -0.74
N LYS A 385 26.05 -9.37 -1.50
CA LYS A 385 25.65 -8.45 -2.57
C LYS A 385 25.20 -9.16 -3.84
N VAL A 386 25.82 -10.28 -4.20
CA VAL A 386 25.44 -11.05 -5.38
C VAL A 386 24.31 -12.05 -5.11
N ARG A 387 23.96 -12.25 -3.83
CA ARG A 387 22.85 -13.12 -3.43
C ARG A 387 21.54 -12.60 -4.03
N GLY A 388 21.03 -13.32 -5.03
CA GLY A 388 19.81 -12.97 -5.77
C GLY A 388 20.02 -12.20 -7.07
N GLN A 389 21.26 -11.93 -7.50
CA GLN A 389 21.52 -11.42 -8.86
C GLN A 389 21.56 -12.57 -9.88
N PRO A 390 21.17 -12.33 -11.14
CA PRO A 390 21.52 -13.21 -12.25
C PRO A 390 23.03 -13.46 -12.31
N ALA A 391 23.44 -14.64 -12.79
CA ALA A 391 24.82 -15.10 -12.69
C ALA A 391 25.83 -14.15 -13.36
N LEU A 392 25.52 -13.59 -14.55
CA LEU A 392 26.41 -12.66 -15.25
C LEU A 392 26.49 -11.30 -14.54
N ALA A 393 25.36 -10.78 -14.06
CA ALA A 393 25.33 -9.56 -13.24
C ALA A 393 26.11 -9.73 -11.92
N GLY A 394 25.98 -10.90 -11.27
CA GLY A 394 26.75 -11.27 -10.08
C GLY A 394 28.25 -11.32 -10.35
N ALA A 395 28.66 -12.00 -11.44
CA ALA A 395 30.05 -12.05 -11.88
C ALA A 395 30.62 -10.65 -12.18
N MET A 396 29.85 -9.79 -12.84
CA MET A 396 30.23 -8.41 -13.13
C MET A 396 30.40 -7.60 -11.84
N THR A 397 29.52 -7.79 -10.86
CA THR A 397 29.62 -7.16 -9.53
C THR A 397 30.88 -7.62 -8.79
N ILE A 398 31.16 -8.92 -8.78
CA ILE A 398 32.37 -9.50 -8.16
C ILE A 398 33.61 -8.91 -8.81
N SER A 399 33.69 -8.98 -10.14
CA SER A 399 34.81 -8.49 -10.93
C SER A 399 35.10 -7.00 -10.66
N LYS A 400 34.09 -6.13 -10.72
CA LYS A 400 34.24 -4.68 -10.43
C LYS A 400 34.75 -4.41 -9.02
N LYS A 401 34.32 -5.20 -8.03
CA LYS A 401 34.70 -5.01 -6.63
C LYS A 401 36.07 -5.59 -6.30
N ALA A 402 36.44 -6.72 -6.89
CA ALA A 402 37.78 -7.28 -6.80
C ALA A 402 38.81 -6.31 -7.41
N ALA A 403 38.51 -5.77 -8.60
CA ALA A 403 39.32 -4.75 -9.26
C ALA A 403 39.49 -3.50 -8.39
N ALA A 404 38.41 -2.98 -7.80
CA ALA A 404 38.46 -1.83 -6.91
C ALA A 404 39.26 -2.08 -5.61
N ALA A 405 39.44 -3.34 -5.21
CA ALA A 405 40.29 -3.74 -4.08
C ALA A 405 41.75 -4.00 -4.48
N GLY A 406 42.11 -3.80 -5.75
CA GLY A 406 43.46 -4.00 -6.28
C GLY A 406 43.72 -5.40 -6.84
N PHE A 407 42.72 -6.29 -6.86
CA PHE A 407 42.84 -7.59 -7.52
C PHE A 407 42.44 -7.46 -9.00
N GLU A 408 43.42 -7.12 -9.83
CA GLU A 408 43.22 -6.68 -11.22
C GLU A 408 44.38 -7.12 -12.13
N TRP A 409 44.10 -7.32 -13.42
CA TRP A 409 45.11 -7.61 -14.43
C TRP A 409 45.87 -6.32 -14.82
N GLU A 410 47.16 -6.44 -15.17
CA GLU A 410 47.96 -5.27 -15.59
C GLU A 410 47.53 -4.73 -16.97
N ALA A 411 47.03 -5.62 -17.84
CA ALA A 411 46.59 -5.27 -19.19
C ALA A 411 45.54 -6.25 -19.72
N MET A 412 44.74 -5.78 -20.69
CA MET A 412 43.75 -6.57 -21.43
C MET A 412 44.32 -7.87 -22.02
N ALA A 413 45.60 -7.87 -22.42
CA ALA A 413 46.26 -9.07 -22.93
C ALA A 413 46.25 -10.23 -21.92
N GLY A 414 46.42 -9.93 -20.62
CA GLY A 414 46.36 -10.94 -19.56
C GLY A 414 44.95 -11.49 -19.35
N VAL A 415 43.91 -10.67 -19.53
CA VAL A 415 42.52 -11.13 -19.48
C VAL A 415 42.24 -12.11 -20.61
N TRP A 416 42.66 -11.78 -21.83
CA TRP A 416 42.52 -12.70 -22.98
C TRP A 416 43.35 -13.97 -22.81
N GLN A 417 44.56 -13.89 -22.27
CA GLN A 417 45.35 -15.10 -21.98
C GLN A 417 44.57 -16.04 -21.06
N LYS A 418 43.95 -15.50 -19.99
CA LYS A 418 43.14 -16.31 -19.08
C LYS A 418 41.90 -16.89 -19.78
N VAL A 419 41.22 -16.13 -20.65
CA VAL A 419 40.11 -16.68 -21.46
C VAL A 419 40.56 -17.89 -22.30
N HIS A 420 41.74 -17.85 -22.91
CA HIS A 420 42.24 -18.99 -23.69
C HIS A 420 42.59 -20.19 -22.80
N GLU A 421 43.15 -19.95 -21.63
CA GLU A 421 43.43 -20.97 -20.61
C GLU A 421 42.14 -21.70 -20.19
N GLU A 422 41.12 -20.98 -19.75
CA GLU A 422 39.83 -21.57 -19.34
C GLU A 422 39.15 -22.33 -20.50
N LEU A 423 39.29 -21.83 -21.73
CA LEU A 423 38.75 -22.52 -22.92
C LEU A 423 39.47 -23.84 -23.20
N ASP A 424 40.76 -23.92 -22.91
CA ASP A 424 41.54 -25.16 -23.07
C ASP A 424 41.28 -26.14 -21.91
N GLU A 425 41.04 -25.64 -20.69
CA GLU A 425 40.61 -26.45 -19.54
C GLU A 425 39.21 -27.02 -19.77
N LEU A 426 38.24 -26.22 -20.24
CA LEU A 426 36.91 -26.69 -20.63
C LEU A 426 36.97 -27.80 -21.69
N LYS A 427 37.81 -27.66 -22.72
CA LYS A 427 37.97 -28.71 -23.76
C LYS A 427 38.50 -30.01 -23.15
N GLN A 428 39.47 -29.91 -22.23
CA GLN A 428 40.04 -31.08 -21.56
C GLN A 428 39.00 -31.75 -20.65
N ALA A 429 38.25 -30.98 -19.88
CA ALA A 429 37.19 -31.47 -19.02
C ALA A 429 36.06 -32.14 -19.81
N VAL A 430 35.64 -31.57 -20.94
CA VAL A 430 34.66 -32.21 -21.84
C VAL A 430 35.21 -33.52 -22.42
N ALA A 431 36.50 -33.54 -22.81
CA ALA A 431 37.14 -34.74 -23.35
C ALA A 431 37.32 -35.86 -22.32
N SER A 432 37.40 -35.54 -21.03
CA SER A 432 37.50 -36.53 -19.94
C SER A 432 36.16 -37.23 -19.66
N GLY A 433 35.04 -36.64 -20.08
CA GLY A 433 33.68 -37.14 -19.82
C GLY A 433 33.14 -36.79 -18.43
N ASP A 434 33.89 -36.05 -17.61
CA ASP A 434 33.43 -35.56 -16.32
C ASP A 434 32.53 -34.33 -16.51
N THR A 435 31.22 -34.55 -16.40
CA THR A 435 30.22 -33.50 -16.61
C THR A 435 30.25 -32.45 -15.49
N ALA A 436 30.59 -32.83 -14.26
CA ALA A 436 30.66 -31.88 -13.15
C ALA A 436 31.84 -30.93 -13.33
N HIS A 437 33.01 -31.51 -13.64
CA HIS A 437 34.21 -30.72 -13.94
C HIS A 437 34.01 -29.84 -15.18
N ALA A 438 33.42 -30.36 -16.27
CA ALA A 438 33.11 -29.54 -17.45
C ALA A 438 32.14 -28.38 -17.16
N GLN A 439 31.23 -28.55 -16.20
CA GLN A 439 30.33 -27.48 -15.76
C GLN A 439 31.06 -26.39 -14.96
N GLU A 440 32.04 -26.77 -14.12
CA GLU A 440 32.92 -25.83 -13.41
C GLU A 440 33.71 -24.97 -14.40
N GLU A 441 34.43 -25.63 -15.32
CA GLU A 441 35.25 -24.96 -16.35
C GLU A 441 34.42 -24.06 -17.28
N LEU A 442 33.18 -24.46 -17.60
CA LEU A 442 32.26 -23.60 -18.36
C LEU A 442 31.93 -22.32 -17.58
N GLY A 443 31.77 -22.43 -16.26
CA GLY A 443 31.58 -21.30 -15.36
C GLY A 443 32.76 -20.32 -15.41
N ASP A 444 33.98 -20.84 -15.41
CA ASP A 444 35.20 -20.03 -15.43
C ASP A 444 35.43 -19.35 -16.79
N VAL A 445 35.10 -20.01 -17.90
CA VAL A 445 35.02 -19.36 -19.22
C VAL A 445 34.02 -18.20 -19.21
N LEU A 446 32.81 -18.40 -18.67
CA LEU A 446 31.82 -17.33 -18.61
C LEU A 446 32.29 -16.18 -17.71
N PHE A 447 32.92 -16.48 -16.58
CA PHE A 447 33.44 -15.47 -15.65
C PHE A 447 34.58 -14.65 -16.28
N THR A 448 35.50 -15.28 -17.00
CA THR A 448 36.58 -14.58 -17.70
C THR A 448 36.07 -13.71 -18.85
N LEU A 449 35.04 -14.15 -19.59
CA LEU A 449 34.35 -13.31 -20.58
C LEU A 449 33.63 -12.10 -19.94
N VAL A 450 33.08 -12.23 -18.74
CA VAL A 450 32.54 -11.09 -17.98
C VAL A 450 33.64 -10.10 -17.61
N ASN A 451 34.85 -10.56 -17.31
CA ASN A 451 36.00 -9.68 -17.08
C ASN A 451 36.41 -8.92 -18.36
N VAL A 452 36.38 -9.57 -19.52
CA VAL A 452 36.56 -8.89 -20.82
C VAL A 452 35.49 -7.80 -21.00
N ALA A 453 34.22 -8.13 -20.72
CA ALA A 453 33.12 -7.17 -20.82
C ALA A 453 33.34 -5.95 -19.92
N ARG A 454 33.79 -6.16 -18.67
CA ARG A 454 34.12 -5.08 -17.73
C ARG A 454 35.21 -4.16 -18.26
N TRP A 455 36.32 -4.73 -18.76
CA TRP A 455 37.43 -3.96 -19.31
C TRP A 455 37.03 -3.15 -20.55
N CYS A 456 36.11 -3.68 -21.35
CA CYS A 456 35.56 -2.99 -22.53
C CYS A 456 34.44 -1.99 -22.19
N GLY A 457 34.01 -1.89 -20.93
CA GLY A 457 32.89 -1.02 -20.53
C GLY A 457 31.53 -1.44 -21.11
N ILE A 458 31.36 -2.73 -21.45
CA ILE A 458 30.12 -3.28 -22.01
C ILE A 458 29.38 -4.15 -20.98
N ASP A 459 28.07 -4.29 -21.17
CA ASP A 459 27.21 -5.08 -20.30
C ASP A 459 26.98 -6.50 -20.89
N PRO A 460 27.49 -7.56 -20.23
CA PRO A 460 27.36 -8.93 -20.71
C PRO A 460 25.93 -9.45 -20.67
N GLU A 461 25.12 -9.03 -19.69
CA GLU A 461 23.71 -9.44 -19.55
C GLU A 461 22.91 -8.84 -20.71
N ALA A 462 23.06 -7.54 -20.95
CA ALA A 462 22.40 -6.87 -22.08
C ALA A 462 22.87 -7.43 -23.44
N GLY A 463 24.16 -7.75 -23.56
CA GLY A 463 24.74 -8.36 -24.76
C GLY A 463 24.15 -9.74 -25.08
N LEU A 464 23.99 -10.59 -24.05
CA LEU A 464 23.37 -11.91 -24.18
C LEU A 464 21.87 -11.80 -24.45
N ALA A 465 21.14 -10.96 -23.71
CA ALA A 465 19.72 -10.71 -23.92
C ALA A 465 19.44 -10.26 -25.38
N GLY A 466 20.21 -9.31 -25.89
CA GLY A 466 20.10 -8.89 -27.29
C GLY A 466 20.50 -9.98 -28.29
N THR A 467 21.34 -10.94 -27.91
CA THR A 467 21.65 -12.12 -28.75
C THR A 467 20.47 -13.08 -28.82
N ASN A 468 19.82 -13.34 -27.68
CA ASN A 468 18.62 -14.17 -27.61
C ASN A 468 17.49 -13.58 -28.45
N GLN A 469 17.24 -12.27 -28.35
CA GLN A 469 16.24 -11.58 -29.17
C GLN A 469 16.54 -11.71 -30.67
N ARG A 470 17.80 -11.42 -31.08
CA ARG A 470 18.21 -11.60 -32.49
C ARG A 470 18.10 -13.04 -32.97
N PHE A 471 18.28 -14.02 -32.07
CA PHE A 471 18.07 -15.43 -32.41
C PHE A 471 16.58 -15.68 -32.67
N LEU A 472 15.70 -15.27 -31.75
CA LEU A 472 14.24 -15.42 -31.88
C LEU A 472 13.71 -14.72 -33.13
N ASP A 473 14.17 -13.51 -33.44
CA ASP A 473 13.78 -12.76 -34.65
C ASP A 473 14.16 -13.48 -35.94
N ARG A 474 15.33 -14.14 -35.95
CA ARG A 474 15.78 -14.92 -37.12
C ARG A 474 15.04 -16.24 -37.19
N PHE A 475 14.86 -16.90 -36.05
CA PHE A 475 14.21 -18.19 -35.96
C PHE A 475 12.74 -18.11 -36.35
N SER A 476 12.00 -17.08 -35.92
CA SER A 476 10.61 -16.84 -36.32
C SER A 476 10.46 -16.65 -37.84
N ARG A 477 11.43 -16.00 -38.49
CA ARG A 477 11.45 -15.87 -39.96
C ARG A 477 11.77 -17.18 -40.67
N VAL A 478 12.66 -17.99 -40.12
CA VAL A 478 12.92 -19.35 -40.61
C VAL A 478 11.67 -20.21 -40.49
N GLU A 479 11.01 -20.17 -39.33
CA GLU A 479 9.77 -20.89 -39.08
C GLU A 479 8.63 -20.44 -40.00
N ALA A 480 8.46 -19.12 -40.18
CA ALA A 480 7.48 -18.56 -41.11
C ALA A 480 7.73 -18.99 -42.56
N ALA A 481 9.00 -19.03 -43.00
CA ALA A 481 9.38 -19.51 -44.33
C ALA A 481 9.06 -21.00 -44.55
N LEU A 482 8.91 -21.76 -43.47
CA LEU A 482 8.56 -23.18 -43.48
C LEU A 482 7.08 -23.44 -43.17
N GLY A 483 6.26 -22.39 -43.02
CA GLY A 483 4.85 -22.52 -42.64
C GLY A 483 4.65 -23.15 -41.26
N GLY A 484 5.59 -22.96 -40.34
CA GLY A 484 5.54 -23.50 -38.98
C GLY A 484 6.04 -24.94 -38.83
N ASN A 485 6.47 -25.62 -39.90
CA ASN A 485 6.93 -27.00 -39.81
C ASN A 485 8.45 -27.16 -39.94
N LEU A 486 9.10 -27.34 -38.80
CA LEU A 486 10.54 -27.57 -38.66
C LEU A 486 10.95 -29.05 -38.79
N GLN A 487 10.01 -29.99 -38.75
CA GLN A 487 10.33 -31.42 -38.71
C GLN A 487 10.85 -31.94 -40.04
N GLY A 488 11.87 -32.81 -39.99
CA GLY A 488 12.44 -33.48 -41.16
C GLY A 488 13.31 -32.60 -42.06
N ARG A 489 13.61 -31.36 -41.66
CA ARG A 489 14.45 -30.43 -42.42
C ARG A 489 15.93 -30.71 -42.21
N SER A 490 16.71 -30.58 -43.28
CA SER A 490 18.16 -30.73 -43.20
C SER A 490 18.79 -29.49 -42.55
N ILE A 491 19.93 -29.67 -41.87
CA ILE A 491 20.69 -28.53 -41.31
C ILE A 491 21.10 -27.52 -42.40
N GLY A 492 21.43 -28.00 -43.60
CA GLY A 492 21.79 -27.14 -44.74
C GLY A 492 20.64 -26.24 -45.20
N GLU A 493 19.41 -26.77 -45.20
CA GLU A 493 18.20 -26.00 -45.51
C GLU A 493 17.91 -24.94 -44.44
N LEU A 494 18.02 -25.31 -43.16
CA LEU A 494 17.85 -24.39 -42.04
C LEU A 494 18.90 -23.28 -42.03
N GLU A 495 20.17 -23.60 -42.33
CA GLU A 495 21.24 -22.61 -42.45
C GLU A 495 21.02 -21.64 -43.62
N GLN A 496 20.48 -22.11 -44.74
CA GLN A 496 20.16 -21.26 -45.88
C GLN A 496 19.05 -20.26 -45.51
N LEU A 497 17.96 -20.74 -44.91
CA LEU A 497 16.86 -19.89 -44.43
C LEU A 497 17.35 -18.91 -43.35
N TRP A 498 18.23 -19.36 -42.45
CA TRP A 498 18.84 -18.51 -41.43
C TRP A 498 19.66 -17.37 -42.04
N ARG A 499 20.46 -17.64 -43.07
CA ARG A 499 21.23 -16.61 -43.80
C ARG A 499 20.30 -15.61 -44.49
N GLN A 500 19.19 -16.08 -45.07
CA GLN A 500 18.17 -15.22 -45.68
C GLN A 500 17.50 -14.32 -44.64
N ALA A 501 17.07 -14.88 -43.50
CA ALA A 501 16.48 -14.13 -42.40
C ALA A 501 17.44 -13.04 -41.89
N LYS A 502 18.73 -13.37 -41.72
CA LYS A 502 19.77 -12.41 -41.32
C LYS A 502 19.93 -11.27 -42.33
N ALA A 503 19.86 -11.54 -43.63
CA ALA A 503 19.93 -10.52 -44.68
C ALA A 503 18.69 -9.61 -44.69
N GLN A 504 17.50 -10.18 -44.56
CA GLN A 504 16.24 -9.42 -44.51
C GLN A 504 16.17 -8.48 -43.29
N ILE A 505 16.57 -8.95 -42.10
CA ILE A 505 16.62 -8.11 -40.89
C ILE A 505 17.59 -6.95 -41.10
N ARG A 506 18.81 -7.21 -41.61
CA ARG A 506 19.80 -6.16 -41.90
C ARG A 506 19.30 -5.12 -42.90
N ALA A 507 18.57 -5.56 -43.94
CA ALA A 507 17.98 -4.66 -44.92
C ALA A 507 16.87 -3.78 -44.31
N ALA A 508 16.04 -4.34 -43.43
CA ALA A 508 14.99 -3.59 -42.73
C ALA A 508 15.57 -2.57 -41.73
N THR A 509 16.65 -2.91 -41.03
CA THR A 509 17.32 -2.00 -40.08
C THR A 509 18.10 -0.87 -40.78
N ASN A 510 18.58 -1.09 -42.02
CA ASN A 510 19.39 -0.12 -42.77
C ASN A 510 18.60 0.63 -43.88
N GLY A 511 17.27 0.47 -43.94
CA GLY A 511 16.42 1.21 -44.89
C GLY A 511 16.33 2.71 -44.53
N PRO A 512 16.07 3.60 -45.50
CA PRO A 512 16.18 5.04 -45.30
C PRO A 512 15.14 5.53 -44.28
N SER A 513 15.63 6.20 -43.22
CA SER A 513 14.81 7.04 -42.33
C SER A 513 13.97 7.99 -43.17
N ALA A 514 12.65 7.86 -43.07
CA ALA A 514 11.69 8.67 -43.80
C ALA A 514 12.02 10.16 -43.66
N GLN A 515 12.19 10.81 -44.81
CA GLN A 515 12.27 12.26 -44.92
C GLN A 515 11.05 12.87 -44.23
N SER A 516 11.29 13.78 -43.30
CA SER A 516 10.30 14.74 -42.83
C SER A 516 9.83 15.56 -44.03
N SER A 517 8.63 15.25 -44.53
CA SER A 517 7.91 16.12 -45.44
C SER A 517 7.44 17.35 -44.67
N GLY A 518 8.25 18.39 -44.71
CA GLY A 518 7.79 19.75 -44.51
C GLY A 518 6.86 20.16 -45.65
N SER A 519 5.65 20.57 -45.30
CA SER A 519 4.83 21.58 -45.98
C SER A 519 3.83 22.11 -44.98
#